data_AF-A0A016QMF1-F1
#
_entry.id   AF-A0A016QMF1-F1
#
_cell.length_a   1.000
_cell.length_b   1.000
_cell.length_c   1.000
_cell.angle_alpha   90.00
_cell.angle_beta   90.00
_cell.angle_gamma   90.00
#
_symmetry.space_group_name_H-M   'P 1'
#
loop_
_entity.id
_entity.type
_entity.pdbx_description
1 polymer ?
#
loop_
_entity_poly.entity_id
_entity_poly.type
_entity_poly.pdbx_seq_one_letter_code
_entity_poly.pdbx_strand_id
1 'polypeptide(L)'
;MAYKKLSEQLQELGNPQRSDAFVRQFREAVREGKIDATYLPERFTLPKEFKRRGAEGSYQRDSREMLFEVTPDFEQWFEQTNNDLAATPTRRSGTPKPTAENIEAGVVDFKALAEETRRKMQASYEKGQALGRSRSQGRAKKGTGTRKTARRK
;
A
#
# COMPACT_ATOMS: atom_id res chain seq x y z
N MET A 1 31.90 21.40 -3.81
CA MET A 1 30.50 21.21 -4.23
C MET A 1 30.51 20.12 -5.29
N ALA A 2 29.98 18.95 -4.97
CA ALA A 2 29.92 17.82 -5.89
C ALA A 2 28.47 17.67 -6.36
N TYR A 3 28.26 17.66 -7.67
CA TYR A 3 26.96 17.29 -8.23
C TYR A 3 26.90 15.79 -8.40
N LYS A 4 25.76 15.20 -8.10
CA LYS A 4 25.56 13.76 -8.19
C LYS A 4 24.26 13.44 -8.90
N LYS A 5 24.26 12.33 -9.62
CA LYS A 5 23.05 11.83 -10.28
C LYS A 5 22.18 11.07 -9.29
N LEU A 6 20.87 11.14 -9.48
CA LEU A 6 19.90 10.38 -8.69
C LEU A 6 20.13 8.87 -8.84
N SER A 7 20.46 8.40 -10.04
CA SER A 7 20.82 7.00 -10.28
C SER A 7 22.01 6.51 -9.47
N GLU A 8 23.05 7.34 -9.31
CA GLU A 8 24.23 7.03 -8.49
C GLU A 8 23.84 6.98 -7.00
N GLN A 9 23.09 7.96 -6.53
CA GLN A 9 22.63 7.99 -5.14
C GLN A 9 21.76 6.78 -4.77
N LEU A 10 20.98 6.28 -5.73
CA LEU A 10 20.15 5.09 -5.52
C LEU A 10 20.96 3.81 -5.34
N GLN A 11 22.20 3.75 -5.83
CA GLN A 11 23.10 2.61 -5.61
C GLN A 11 23.63 2.57 -4.17
N GLU A 12 23.67 3.72 -3.49
CA GLU A 12 24.11 3.84 -2.10
C GLU A 12 23.00 3.56 -1.09
N LEU A 13 21.75 3.40 -1.54
CA LEU A 13 20.68 2.93 -0.67
C LEU A 13 21.01 1.55 -0.12
N GLY A 14 20.94 1.41 1.21
CA GLY A 14 21.11 0.11 1.87
C GLY A 14 20.05 -0.91 1.45
N ASN A 15 18.92 -0.46 0.88
CA ASN A 15 17.86 -1.32 0.36
C ASN A 15 17.38 -0.88 -1.04
N PRO A 16 17.89 -1.50 -2.13
CA PRO A 16 17.48 -1.18 -3.50
C PRO A 16 15.98 -1.38 -3.80
N GLN A 17 15.28 -2.25 -3.04
CA GLN A 17 13.84 -2.46 -3.19
C GLN A 17 12.99 -1.28 -2.70
N ARG A 18 13.61 -0.31 -2.02
CA ARG A 18 12.98 0.94 -1.57
C ARG A 18 13.27 2.13 -2.48
N SER A 19 14.02 1.94 -3.57
CA SER A 19 14.35 3.00 -4.55
C SER A 19 13.15 3.85 -4.98
N ASP A 20 12.01 3.24 -5.30
CA ASP A 20 10.76 3.96 -5.65
C ASP A 20 10.21 4.86 -4.51
N ALA A 21 10.33 4.42 -3.25
CA ALA A 21 9.91 5.22 -2.10
C ALA A 21 10.88 6.39 -1.85
N PHE A 22 12.18 6.12 -2.00
CA PHE A 22 13.22 7.15 -1.94
C PHE A 22 13.02 8.23 -3.01
N VAL A 23 12.86 7.85 -4.28
CA VAL A 23 12.63 8.81 -5.38
C VAL A 23 11.40 9.67 -5.11
N ARG A 24 10.35 9.11 -4.49
CA ARG A 24 9.17 9.88 -4.10
C ARG A 24 9.50 10.93 -3.03
N GLN A 25 10.18 10.54 -1.95
CA GLN A 25 10.59 11.45 -0.87
C GLN A 25 11.58 12.51 -1.37
N PHE A 26 12.51 12.12 -2.23
CA PHE A 26 13.47 13.05 -2.86
C PHE A 26 12.75 14.13 -3.68
N ARG A 27 11.79 13.74 -4.53
CA ARG A 27 11.01 14.71 -5.33
C ARG A 27 10.15 15.63 -4.48
N GLU A 28 9.70 15.16 -3.32
CA GLU A 28 8.98 15.96 -2.35
C GLU A 28 9.91 16.99 -1.68
N ALA A 29 11.10 16.57 -1.25
CA ALA A 29 12.12 17.47 -0.70
C ALA A 29 12.59 18.53 -1.70
N VAL A 30 12.75 18.16 -2.98
CA VAL A 30 13.06 19.12 -4.06
C VAL A 30 11.90 20.11 -4.26
N ARG A 31 10.65 19.63 -4.22
CA ARG A 31 9.47 20.51 -4.32
C ARG A 31 9.38 21.49 -3.16
N GLU A 32 9.76 21.06 -1.95
CA GLU A 32 9.79 21.89 -0.74
C GLU A 32 10.99 22.86 -0.71
N GLY A 33 11.92 22.77 -1.67
CA GLY A 33 13.13 23.61 -1.71
C GLY A 33 14.18 23.21 -0.68
N LYS A 34 14.10 21.99 -0.11
CA LYS A 34 15.12 21.46 0.82
C LYS A 34 16.35 20.92 0.09
N ILE A 35 16.18 20.55 -1.18
CA ILE A 35 17.23 20.00 -2.03
C ILE A 35 17.15 20.70 -3.38
N ASP A 36 18.26 21.28 -3.81
CA ASP A 36 18.38 21.85 -5.14
C ASP A 36 18.70 20.76 -6.17
N ALA A 37 17.76 20.52 -7.08
CA ALA A 37 17.91 19.52 -8.13
C ALA A 37 17.30 19.99 -9.44
N THR A 38 17.90 19.58 -10.55
CA THR A 38 17.42 19.83 -11.91
C THR A 38 17.16 18.52 -12.65
N TYR A 39 16.19 18.54 -13.56
CA TYR A 39 15.91 17.38 -14.41
C TYR A 39 16.93 17.29 -15.54
N LEU A 40 17.41 16.07 -15.79
CA LEU A 40 18.14 15.74 -17.01
C LEU A 40 17.18 15.14 -18.05
N PRO A 41 17.51 15.22 -19.36
CA PRO A 41 16.70 14.60 -20.41
C PRO A 41 16.73 13.07 -20.35
N GLU A 42 17.71 12.50 -19.64
CA GLU A 42 17.92 11.07 -19.46
C GLU A 42 16.87 10.45 -18.53
N ARG A 43 16.65 9.15 -18.70
CA ARG A 43 15.83 8.33 -17.80
C ARG A 43 16.61 7.09 -17.44
N PHE A 44 16.38 6.57 -16.24
CA PHE A 44 17.00 5.35 -15.77
C PHE A 44 15.94 4.39 -15.21
N THR A 45 16.24 3.10 -15.26
CA THR A 45 15.41 2.02 -14.72
C THR A 45 15.66 1.88 -13.22
N LEU A 46 14.62 1.92 -12.40
CA LEU A 46 14.73 1.69 -10.96
C LEU A 46 15.10 0.21 -10.68
N PRO A 47 15.99 -0.05 -9.72
CA PRO A 47 16.40 -1.41 -9.36
C PRO A 47 15.28 -2.23 -8.70
N LYS A 48 14.23 -1.57 -8.21
CA LYS A 48 13.07 -2.25 -7.61
C LYS A 48 12.24 -2.97 -8.66
N GLU A 49 12.08 -4.27 -8.46
CA GLU A 49 11.18 -5.10 -9.26
C GLU A 49 9.78 -5.16 -8.64
N PHE A 50 8.78 -4.87 -9.46
CA PHE A 50 7.38 -4.96 -9.09
C PHE A 50 6.77 -6.23 -9.67
N LYS A 51 6.08 -7.02 -8.85
CA LYS A 51 5.29 -8.15 -9.34
C LYS A 51 4.01 -7.65 -10.02
N ARG A 52 3.70 -8.20 -11.20
CA ARG A 52 2.42 -7.94 -11.86
C ARG A 52 1.29 -8.60 -11.07
N ARG A 53 0.19 -7.88 -10.86
CA ARG A 53 -0.99 -8.43 -10.18
C ARG A 53 -1.83 -9.19 -11.21
N GLY A 54 -2.01 -10.49 -11.01
CA GLY A 54 -2.87 -11.33 -11.86
C GLY A 54 -2.25 -11.77 -13.19
N ALA A 55 -0.95 -11.55 -13.39
CA ALA A 55 -0.19 -12.06 -14.52
C ALA A 55 1.18 -12.57 -14.02
N GLU A 56 1.75 -13.56 -14.72
CA GLU A 56 3.09 -14.05 -14.42
C GLU A 56 4.14 -13.04 -14.91
N GLY A 57 5.10 -12.70 -14.05
CA GLY A 57 6.22 -11.79 -14.38
C GLY A 57 6.40 -10.60 -13.43
N SER A 58 7.60 -10.03 -13.49
CA SER A 58 7.96 -8.76 -12.86
C SER A 58 8.06 -7.64 -13.90
N TYR A 59 8.01 -6.39 -13.45
CA TYR A 59 8.35 -5.23 -14.25
C TYR A 59 9.13 -4.24 -13.39
N GLN A 60 10.00 -3.48 -14.03
CA GLN A 60 10.72 -2.36 -13.42
C GLN A 60 10.07 -1.04 -13.86
N ARG A 61 10.34 0.03 -13.12
CA ARG A 61 9.80 1.36 -13.42
C ARG A 61 10.92 2.30 -13.82
N ASP A 62 10.66 3.12 -14.82
CA ASP A 62 11.60 4.14 -15.26
C ASP A 62 11.32 5.47 -14.54
N SER A 63 12.37 6.09 -14.02
CA SER A 63 12.33 7.46 -13.48
C SER A 63 13.13 8.42 -14.35
N ARG A 64 12.77 9.71 -14.31
CA ARG A 64 13.60 10.76 -14.90
C ARG A 64 14.87 10.92 -14.08
N GLU A 65 15.99 11.06 -14.76
CA GLU A 65 17.25 11.36 -14.11
C GLU A 65 17.20 12.79 -13.54
N MET A 66 17.79 12.97 -12.36
CA MET A 66 17.91 14.28 -11.73
C MET A 66 19.37 14.47 -11.29
N LEU A 67 19.88 15.67 -11.54
CA LEU A 67 21.18 16.12 -11.05
C LEU A 67 20.93 17.02 -9.86
N PHE A 68 21.59 16.78 -8.74
CA PHE A 68 21.43 17.56 -7.52
C PHE A 68 22.78 17.86 -6.89
N GLU A 69 22.80 18.89 -6.04
CA GLU A 69 23.99 19.25 -5.28
C GLU A 69 24.09 18.45 -3.99
N VAL A 70 25.24 17.83 -3.75
CA VAL A 70 25.53 17.13 -2.48
C VAL A 70 26.00 18.17 -1.47
N THR A 71 25.07 18.63 -0.65
CA THR A 71 25.33 19.49 0.51
C THR A 71 25.35 18.66 1.81
N PRO A 72 25.96 19.16 2.90
CA PRO A 72 25.91 18.48 4.20
C PRO A 72 24.47 18.24 4.69
N ASP A 73 23.55 19.17 4.40
CA ASP A 73 22.13 19.05 4.74
C ASP A 73 21.47 17.90 3.96
N PHE A 74 21.86 17.72 2.69
CA PHE A 74 21.42 16.59 1.89
C PHE A 74 21.94 15.26 2.46
N GLU A 75 23.21 15.18 2.87
CA GLU A 75 23.79 13.96 3.45
C GLU A 75 23.05 13.54 4.72
N GLN A 76 22.78 14.50 5.62
CA GLN A 76 21.99 14.24 6.82
C GLN A 76 20.57 13.76 6.48
N TRP A 77 19.91 14.44 5.54
CA TRP A 77 18.59 14.03 5.06
C TRP A 77 18.61 12.63 4.44
N PHE A 78 19.65 12.31 3.68
CA PHE A 78 19.84 11.02 3.03
C PHE A 78 20.04 9.92 4.06
N GLU A 79 20.92 10.10 5.04
CA GLU A 79 21.15 9.12 6.10
C GLU A 79 19.88 8.85 6.91
N GLN A 80 19.16 9.90 7.30
CA GLN A 80 17.90 9.78 8.01
C GLN A 80 16.87 9.02 7.16
N THR A 81 16.74 9.36 5.89
CA THR A 81 15.81 8.72 4.96
C THR A 81 16.20 7.26 4.68
N ASN A 82 17.49 6.98 4.50
CA ASN A 82 18.00 5.63 4.27
C ASN A 82 17.74 4.74 5.49
N ASN A 83 17.97 5.25 6.70
CA ASN A 83 17.67 4.56 7.94
C ASN A 83 16.17 4.30 8.11
N ASP A 84 15.30 5.28 7.83
CA ASP A 84 13.84 5.11 7.89
C ASP A 84 13.33 4.09 6.86
N LEU A 85 13.85 4.15 5.63
CA LEU A 85 13.50 3.20 4.57
C LEU A 85 14.02 1.79 4.84
N ALA A 86 15.18 1.65 5.50
CA ALA A 86 15.73 0.39 5.94
C ALA A 86 14.97 -0.19 7.15
N ALA A 87 14.63 0.65 8.13
CA ALA A 87 13.87 0.29 9.31
C ALA A 87 12.41 -0.05 8.98
N THR A 88 11.83 0.58 7.96
CA THR A 88 10.47 0.28 7.52
C THR A 88 10.39 -1.17 7.03
N PRO A 89 9.69 -2.06 7.74
CA PRO A 89 9.55 -3.43 7.30
C PRO A 89 8.83 -3.46 5.96
N THR A 90 9.33 -4.24 4.99
CA THR A 90 8.49 -4.66 3.86
C THR A 90 7.23 -5.24 4.49
N ARG A 91 6.03 -4.87 4.02
CA ARG A 91 4.70 -5.19 4.61
C ARG A 91 4.36 -6.69 4.62
N ARG A 92 5.32 -7.55 4.95
CA ARG A 92 5.21 -8.95 5.36
C ARG A 92 5.52 -9.16 6.85
N SER A 93 5.97 -8.14 7.59
CA SER A 93 5.87 -8.16 9.06
C SER A 93 4.51 -7.62 9.55
N GLY A 94 3.48 -7.72 8.69
CA GLY A 94 2.12 -7.61 9.18
C GLY A 94 1.96 -8.68 10.24
N THR A 95 1.52 -8.26 11.42
CA THR A 95 1.09 -9.04 12.59
C THR A 95 1.30 -10.54 12.43
N PRO A 96 2.17 -11.18 13.25
CA PRO A 96 2.45 -12.61 13.14
C PRO A 96 1.14 -13.35 12.94
N LYS A 97 1.08 -14.15 11.88
CA LYS A 97 -0.15 -14.88 11.54
C LYS A 97 -0.61 -15.57 12.82
N PRO A 98 -1.91 -15.50 13.17
CA PRO A 98 -2.44 -16.22 14.31
C PRO A 98 -2.47 -17.72 14.00
N THR A 99 -1.29 -18.33 13.97
CA THR A 99 -1.06 -19.77 13.94
C THR A 99 -0.94 -20.26 15.37
N ALA A 100 -1.30 -21.53 15.61
CA ALA A 100 -1.26 -22.13 16.94
C ALA A 100 0.12 -21.95 17.61
N GLU A 101 1.19 -22.10 16.83
CA GLU A 101 2.59 -21.93 17.28
C GLU A 101 2.90 -20.50 17.75
N ASN A 102 2.37 -19.46 17.08
CA ASN A 102 2.61 -18.07 17.44
C ASN A 102 1.80 -17.62 18.67
N ILE A 103 0.69 -18.29 18.93
CA ILE A 103 -0.15 -18.10 20.12
C ILE A 103 0.50 -18.78 21.33
N GLU A 104 1.02 -19.99 21.14
CA GLU A 104 1.72 -20.75 22.19
C GLU A 104 3.05 -20.10 22.57
N ALA A 105 3.78 -19.53 21.60
CA ALA A 105 5.01 -18.77 21.84
C ALA A 105 4.78 -17.39 22.51
N GLY A 106 3.53 -17.00 22.81
CA GLY A 106 3.21 -15.73 23.47
C GLY A 106 3.47 -14.48 22.62
N VAL A 107 3.79 -14.65 21.34
CA VAL A 107 4.04 -13.57 20.37
C VAL A 107 2.72 -12.88 19.99
N VAL A 108 1.60 -13.56 20.17
CA VAL A 108 0.25 -13.07 19.87
C VAL A 108 -0.68 -13.31 21.05
N ASP A 109 -1.30 -12.24 21.56
CA ASP A 109 -2.27 -12.36 22.66
C ASP A 109 -3.58 -13.00 22.18
N PHE A 110 -3.81 -14.25 22.61
CA PHE A 110 -5.00 -15.02 22.31
C PHE A 110 -6.30 -14.34 22.74
N LYS A 111 -6.29 -13.63 23.88
CA LYS A 111 -7.50 -12.99 24.42
C LYS A 111 -7.93 -11.83 23.54
N ALA A 112 -6.98 -10.98 23.15
CA ALA A 112 -7.23 -9.88 22.24
C ALA A 112 -7.77 -10.37 20.88
N LEU A 113 -7.20 -11.46 20.34
CA LEU A 113 -7.69 -12.07 19.10
C LEU A 113 -9.08 -12.71 19.23
N ALA A 114 -9.38 -13.35 20.37
CA ALA A 114 -10.68 -13.94 20.62
C ALA A 114 -11.78 -12.87 20.67
N GLU A 115 -11.52 -11.73 21.31
CA GLU A 115 -12.44 -10.59 21.35
C GLU A 115 -12.66 -9.96 19.97
N GLU A 116 -11.59 -9.77 19.20
CA GLU A 116 -11.69 -9.28 17.83
C GLU A 116 -12.49 -10.25 16.94
N THR A 117 -12.28 -11.56 17.13
CA THR A 117 -13.01 -12.61 16.42
C THR A 117 -14.49 -12.60 16.78
N ARG A 118 -14.85 -12.50 18.07
CA ARG A 118 -16.24 -12.37 18.52
C ARG A 118 -16.90 -11.14 17.91
N ARG A 119 -16.22 -10.00 17.90
CA ARG A 119 -16.73 -8.75 17.30
C ARG A 119 -16.97 -8.90 15.80
N LYS A 120 -16.04 -9.53 15.07
CA LYS A 120 -16.18 -9.79 13.63
C LYS A 120 -17.31 -10.77 13.32
N MET A 121 -17.47 -11.84 14.13
CA MET A 121 -18.57 -12.79 13.97
C MET A 121 -19.93 -12.15 14.27
N GLN A 122 -20.02 -11.29 15.28
CA GLN A 122 -21.25 -10.57 15.58
C GLN A 122 -21.61 -9.59 14.45
N ALA A 123 -20.64 -8.83 13.95
CA ALA A 123 -20.85 -7.90 12.85
C ALA A 123 -21.27 -8.61 11.55
N SER A 124 -20.72 -9.80 11.26
CA SER A 124 -21.12 -10.58 10.09
C SER A 124 -22.51 -11.21 10.25
N TYR A 125 -22.86 -11.65 11.46
CA TYR A 125 -24.20 -12.14 11.78
C TYR A 125 -25.27 -11.05 11.62
N GLU A 126 -25.04 -9.87 12.20
CA GLU A 126 -25.95 -8.72 12.09
C GLU A 126 -26.11 -8.26 10.65
N LYS A 127 -25.01 -8.20 9.89
CA LYS A 127 -25.05 -7.90 8.45
C LYS A 127 -25.86 -8.95 7.68
N GLY A 128 -25.70 -10.23 8.00
CA GLY A 128 -26.47 -11.33 7.42
C GLY A 128 -27.98 -11.20 7.70
N GLN A 129 -28.34 -10.88 8.94
CA GLN A 129 -29.73 -10.64 9.34
C GLN A 129 -30.35 -9.42 8.66
N ALA A 130 -29.61 -8.30 8.59
CA ALA A 130 -30.05 -7.09 7.90
C ALA A 130 -30.28 -7.34 6.40
N LEU A 131 -29.36 -8.05 5.75
CA LEU A 131 -29.51 -8.45 4.34
C LEU A 131 -30.69 -9.41 4.15
N GLY A 132 -30.88 -10.37 5.05
CA GLY A 132 -32.03 -11.28 5.03
C GLY A 132 -33.38 -10.55 5.13
N ARG A 133 -33.49 -9.61 6.07
CA ARG A 133 -34.67 -8.75 6.26
C ARG A 133 -34.94 -7.86 5.05
N SER A 134 -33.90 -7.28 4.45
CA SER A 134 -34.05 -6.46 3.23
C SER A 134 -34.59 -7.26 2.05
N ARG A 135 -34.19 -8.54 1.93
CA ARG A 135 -34.65 -9.44 0.86
C ARG A 135 -36.09 -9.92 1.08
N SER A 136 -36.50 -10.21 2.32
CA SER A 136 -37.87 -10.63 2.62
C SER A 136 -38.89 -9.50 2.44
N GLN A 137 -38.53 -8.26 2.79
CA GLN A 137 -39.36 -7.08 2.53
C GLN A 137 -39.48 -6.73 1.04
N GLY A 138 -38.42 -6.95 0.26
CA GLY A 138 -38.46 -6.79 -1.21
C GLY A 138 -39.40 -7.79 -1.91
N ARG A 139 -39.61 -8.97 -1.32
CA ARG A 139 -40.52 -10.00 -1.86
C ARG A 139 -41.99 -9.76 -1.51
N ALA A 140 -42.27 -9.13 -0.36
CA ALA A 140 -43.63 -8.80 0.07
C ALA A 140 -44.29 -7.67 -0.74
N LYS A 141 -43.50 -6.75 -1.33
CA LYS A 141 -44.03 -5.59 -2.08
C LYS A 141 -44.44 -5.88 -3.53
N LYS A 142 -44.28 -7.12 -4.02
CA LYS A 142 -44.61 -7.52 -5.41
C LYS A 142 -45.84 -8.44 -5.51
N GLY A 143 -46.68 -8.47 -4.46
CA GLY A 143 -47.84 -9.36 -4.34
C GLY A 143 -49.22 -8.72 -4.50
N THR A 144 -49.33 -7.41 -4.75
CA THR A 144 -50.62 -6.71 -4.88
C THR A 144 -50.59 -5.75 -6.06
N GLY A 145 -50.66 -6.31 -7.26
CA GLY A 145 -50.75 -5.57 -8.52
C GLY A 145 -51.79 -6.22 -9.43
N THR A 146 -53.05 -5.87 -9.18
CA THR A 146 -54.26 -6.06 -9.99
C THR A 146 -53.99 -6.37 -11.48
N ARG A 147 -54.22 -7.62 -11.89
CA ARG A 147 -54.22 -8.03 -13.30
C ARG A 147 -55.57 -7.63 -13.93
N LYS A 148 -55.72 -6.37 -14.33
CA LYS A 148 -56.85 -5.93 -15.18
C LYS A 148 -56.66 -6.50 -16.59
N THR A 149 -57.44 -7.52 -16.93
CA THR A 149 -57.62 -8.03 -18.29
C THR A 149 -58.47 -7.03 -19.09
N ALA A 150 -57.83 -6.25 -19.97
CA ALA A 150 -58.54 -5.47 -20.97
C ALA A 150 -58.76 -6.33 -22.24
N ARG A 151 -60.04 -6.65 -22.44
CA ARG A 151 -60.63 -7.34 -23.59
C ARG A 151 -60.47 -6.49 -24.86
N ARG A 152 -60.08 -7.09 -25.98
CA ARG A 152 -60.17 -6.51 -27.33
C ARG A 152 -60.96 -7.49 -28.21
N LYS A 153 -62.20 -7.15 -28.55
CA LYS A 153 -62.82 -7.33 -29.87
C LYS A 153 -64.10 -6.51 -29.93
#